data_AF-A0A7X7EQU5-F1
#
_entry.id   AF-A0A7X7EQU5-F1
#
_cell.length_a   1.000
_cell.length_b   1.000
_cell.length_c   1.000
_cell.angle_alpha   90.00
_cell.angle_beta   90.00
_cell.angle_gamma   90.00
#
_symmetry.space_group_name_H-M   'P 1'
#
loop_
_entity.id
_entity.type
_entity.pdbx_description
1 polymer ?
#
loop_
_entity_poly.entity_id
_entity_poly.type
_entity_poly.pdbx_seq_one_letter_code
_entity_poly.pdbx_strand_id
1 'polypeptide(L)'
;TRQGSAGFEKCLIAVERLCEKIMYERHGRCRFTLVADHGHNLVEGQFFDMEKSLKSQGFRITQKLTRHGDVVVIGYGLVTNSALYTDEPDEVAKALVGYYDPIDMAVYPLRVDNQRKIVIRTREALAYVSCAGNGYRYEAQRGDPLELMPIIEELKAAGKVDAEGVIDDRAFFDATVDHRYPDALARVWRTFHGMAQYPPDLVVTLRDGWFAGDVGFARSIKVKSTHGSLNRINTLTFMMTTIGPLPPAMRINEVLENLQ
;
A
#
# COMPACT_ATOMS: atom_id res chain seq x y z
N THR A 1 -16.34 3.02 -1.20
CA THR A 1 -17.70 2.54 -0.84
C THR A 1 -18.77 3.53 -1.29
N ARG A 2 -20.06 3.15 -1.32
CA ARG A 2 -21.17 4.03 -1.73
C ARG A 2 -21.63 5.01 -0.64
N GLN A 3 -21.59 4.59 0.63
CA GLN A 3 -22.19 5.34 1.74
C GLN A 3 -21.19 6.24 2.48
N GLY A 4 -19.89 6.10 2.23
CA GLY A 4 -18.84 6.90 2.88
C GLY A 4 -18.92 6.81 4.41
N SER A 5 -18.53 7.89 5.11
CA SER A 5 -18.48 7.95 6.58
C SER A 5 -19.76 7.46 7.26
N ALA A 6 -20.93 7.88 6.77
CA ALA A 6 -22.22 7.51 7.37
C ALA A 6 -22.50 6.00 7.28
N GLY A 7 -21.96 5.31 6.26
CA GLY A 7 -22.04 3.85 6.18
C GLY A 7 -21.13 3.17 7.20
N PHE A 8 -19.90 3.67 7.35
CA PHE A 8 -18.94 3.16 8.33
C PHE A 8 -19.47 3.30 9.75
N GLU A 9 -19.99 4.47 10.10
CA GLU A 9 -20.56 4.74 11.43
C GLU A 9 -21.71 3.76 11.75
N LYS A 10 -22.63 3.53 10.81
CA LYS A 10 -23.70 2.54 10.98
C LYS A 10 -23.17 1.12 11.23
N CYS A 11 -22.16 0.72 10.48
CA CYS A 11 -21.54 -0.59 10.66
C CYS A 11 -20.84 -0.71 12.01
N LEU A 12 -20.09 0.31 12.43
CA LEU A 12 -19.40 0.33 13.72
C LEU A 12 -20.39 0.27 14.90
N ILE A 13 -21.48 1.06 14.85
CA ILE A 13 -22.55 1.00 15.86
C ILE A 13 -23.18 -0.40 15.92
N ALA A 14 -23.39 -1.06 14.77
CA ALA A 14 -23.94 -2.40 14.73
C ALA A 14 -22.99 -3.45 15.35
N VAL A 15 -21.69 -3.34 15.07
CA VAL A 15 -20.65 -4.21 15.66
C VAL A 15 -20.55 -3.98 17.17
N GLU A 16 -20.52 -2.73 17.61
CA GLU A 16 -20.49 -2.37 19.03
C GLU A 16 -21.69 -2.98 19.78
N ARG A 17 -22.92 -2.76 19.30
CA ARG A 17 -24.13 -3.35 19.91
C ARG A 17 -24.10 -4.88 19.96
N LEU A 18 -23.53 -5.53 18.94
CA LEU A 18 -23.36 -6.97 18.94
C LEU A 18 -22.37 -7.41 20.04
N CYS A 19 -21.22 -6.74 20.14
CA CYS A 19 -20.23 -6.99 21.18
C CYS A 19 -20.82 -6.78 22.58
N GLU A 20 -21.52 -5.66 22.82
CA GLU A 20 -22.20 -5.36 24.08
C GLU A 20 -23.23 -6.44 24.46
N LYS A 21 -24.06 -6.86 23.49
CA LYS A 21 -25.04 -7.92 23.71
C LYS A 21 -24.39 -9.22 24.13
N ILE A 22 -23.33 -9.64 23.43
CA ILE A 22 -22.62 -10.88 23.77
C ILE A 22 -21.93 -10.74 25.14
N MET A 23 -21.30 -9.60 25.45
CA MET A 23 -20.73 -9.32 26.77
C MET A 23 -21.78 -9.50 27.88
N TYR A 24 -22.97 -8.93 27.69
CA TYR A 24 -24.09 -9.03 28.63
C TYR A 24 -24.57 -10.48 28.79
N GLU A 25 -24.89 -11.17 27.69
CA GLU A 25 -25.38 -12.56 27.71
C GLU A 25 -24.36 -13.55 28.27
N ARG A 26 -23.06 -13.25 28.19
CA ARG A 26 -21.98 -14.06 28.77
C ARG A 26 -21.60 -13.63 30.18
N HIS A 27 -22.26 -12.62 30.75
CA HIS A 27 -21.92 -12.04 32.06
C HIS A 27 -20.44 -11.64 32.15
N GLY A 28 -19.92 -11.03 31.08
CA GLY A 28 -18.52 -10.59 31.00
C GLY A 28 -17.49 -11.71 30.76
N ARG A 29 -17.91 -12.97 30.57
CA ARG A 29 -17.00 -14.11 30.35
C ARG A 29 -16.60 -14.31 28.88
N CYS A 30 -16.49 -13.23 28.12
CA CYS A 30 -15.96 -13.24 26.77
C CYS A 30 -14.97 -12.09 26.59
N ARG A 31 -14.01 -12.28 25.69
CA ARG A 31 -13.07 -11.25 25.26
C ARG A 31 -13.25 -11.03 23.77
N PHE A 32 -13.04 -9.81 23.32
CA PHE A 32 -13.12 -9.44 21.92
C PHE A 32 -11.79 -8.86 21.48
N THR A 33 -11.41 -9.20 20.25
CA THR A 33 -10.43 -8.47 19.49
C THR A 33 -11.01 -8.21 18.12
N LEU A 34 -11.02 -6.94 17.71
CA LEU A 34 -11.46 -6.48 16.40
C LEU A 34 -10.25 -5.90 15.68
N VAL A 35 -10.06 -6.32 14.43
CA VAL A 35 -8.95 -5.91 13.57
C VAL A 35 -9.52 -5.60 12.19
N ALA A 36 -9.04 -4.52 11.60
CA ALA A 36 -9.14 -4.30 10.17
C ALA A 36 -7.74 -4.44 9.54
N ASP A 37 -7.68 -4.84 8.28
CA ASP A 37 -6.43 -5.17 7.56
C ASP A 37 -5.80 -3.95 6.88
N HIS A 38 -6.62 -2.97 6.52
CA HIS A 38 -6.16 -1.73 5.89
C HIS A 38 -7.03 -0.52 6.26
N GLY A 39 -6.50 0.66 5.99
CA GLY A 39 -7.21 1.92 6.15
C GLY A 39 -8.27 2.17 5.07
N HIS A 40 -8.87 3.35 5.13
CA HIS A 40 -9.82 3.79 4.13
C HIS A 40 -9.82 5.32 4.03
N ASN A 41 -9.54 5.83 2.83
CA ASN A 41 -9.66 7.23 2.52
C ASN A 41 -11.12 7.57 2.20
N LEU A 42 -11.74 8.45 3.00
CA LEU A 42 -13.14 8.88 2.87
C LEU A 42 -13.32 10.07 1.90
N VAL A 43 -12.38 10.27 0.99
CA VAL A 43 -12.49 11.25 -0.09
C VAL A 43 -13.30 10.66 -1.26
N GLU A 44 -14.20 11.47 -1.81
CA GLU A 44 -14.93 11.11 -3.03
C GLU A 44 -13.97 10.97 -4.21
N GLY A 45 -14.02 9.83 -4.88
CA GLY A 45 -13.07 9.49 -5.92
C GLY A 45 -13.54 9.88 -7.32
N GLN A 46 -12.58 10.12 -8.20
CA GLN A 46 -12.74 10.23 -9.66
C GLN A 46 -12.14 8.99 -10.33
N PHE A 47 -12.85 8.45 -11.31
CA PHE A 47 -12.40 7.26 -12.01
C PHE A 47 -11.27 7.57 -12.98
N PHE A 48 -10.17 6.83 -12.87
CA PHE A 48 -9.08 6.81 -13.82
C PHE A 48 -9.14 5.54 -14.67
N ASP A 49 -9.36 5.71 -15.98
CA ASP A 49 -9.41 4.61 -16.93
C ASP A 49 -7.99 4.16 -17.30
N MET A 50 -7.47 3.21 -16.50
CA MET A 50 -6.12 2.66 -16.63
C MET A 50 -5.89 2.04 -18.01
N GLU A 51 -6.85 1.24 -18.48
CA GLU A 51 -6.72 0.56 -19.78
C GLU A 51 -6.69 1.55 -20.94
N LYS A 52 -7.60 2.53 -20.95
CA LYS A 52 -7.63 3.55 -22.01
C LYS A 52 -6.35 4.38 -22.01
N SER A 53 -5.84 4.72 -20.84
CA SER A 53 -4.60 5.50 -20.70
C SER A 53 -3.41 4.74 -21.28
N LEU A 54 -3.24 3.47 -20.91
CA LEU A 54 -2.18 2.61 -21.46
C LEU A 54 -2.31 2.40 -22.97
N LYS A 55 -3.53 2.16 -23.50
CA LYS A 55 -3.77 2.06 -24.94
C LYS A 55 -3.33 3.32 -25.68
N SER A 56 -3.58 4.50 -25.10
CA SER A 56 -3.18 5.77 -25.71
C SER A 56 -1.67 6.01 -25.72
N GLN A 57 -0.92 5.30 -24.87
CA GLN A 57 0.55 5.27 -24.87
C GLN A 57 1.13 4.17 -25.77
N GLY A 58 0.28 3.43 -26.51
CA GLY A 58 0.72 2.39 -27.44
C GLY A 58 0.80 0.98 -26.85
N PHE A 59 0.50 0.80 -25.56
CA PHE A 59 0.47 -0.54 -24.95
C PHE A 59 -0.76 -1.33 -25.39
N ARG A 60 -0.60 -2.67 -25.44
CA ARG A 60 -1.70 -3.59 -25.73
C ARG A 60 -2.23 -4.19 -24.43
N ILE A 61 -3.45 -3.78 -24.09
CA ILE A 61 -4.19 -4.43 -23.01
C ILE A 61 -4.68 -5.81 -23.47
N THR A 62 -4.32 -6.83 -22.70
CA THR A 62 -4.54 -8.24 -23.02
C THR A 62 -4.83 -9.03 -21.76
N GLN A 63 -5.11 -10.33 -21.90
CA GLN A 63 -5.29 -11.27 -20.79
C GLN A 63 -4.10 -12.24 -20.66
N LYS A 64 -3.12 -12.14 -21.57
CA LYS A 64 -1.91 -12.97 -21.60
C LYS A 64 -0.75 -12.16 -22.16
N LEU A 65 0.44 -12.32 -21.57
CA LEU A 65 1.68 -11.74 -22.07
C LEU A 65 2.26 -12.67 -23.15
N THR A 66 2.30 -12.19 -24.40
CA THR A 66 2.82 -12.96 -25.53
C THR A 66 3.84 -12.20 -26.36
N ARG A 67 3.95 -10.87 -26.20
CA ARG A 67 4.97 -10.05 -26.86
C ARG A 67 5.21 -8.73 -26.12
N HIS A 68 6.23 -8.01 -26.56
CA HIS A 68 6.54 -6.63 -26.18
C HIS A 68 5.29 -5.73 -26.26
N GLY A 69 5.15 -4.84 -25.28
CA GLY A 69 4.04 -3.91 -25.11
C GLY A 69 2.77 -4.52 -24.48
N ASP A 70 2.80 -5.78 -24.06
CA ASP A 70 1.66 -6.44 -23.42
C ASP A 70 1.51 -6.02 -21.97
N VAL A 71 0.28 -5.67 -21.61
CA VAL A 71 -0.08 -5.33 -20.24
C VAL A 71 -1.40 -6.00 -19.87
N VAL A 72 -1.42 -6.71 -18.75
CA VAL A 72 -2.65 -7.18 -18.11
C VAL A 72 -2.93 -6.27 -16.92
N VAL A 73 -4.07 -5.57 -16.96
CA VAL A 73 -4.52 -4.70 -15.87
C VAL A 73 -5.50 -5.49 -15.00
N ILE A 74 -5.25 -5.54 -13.70
CA ILE A 74 -6.16 -6.20 -12.76
C ILE A 74 -7.23 -5.21 -12.29
N GLY A 75 -8.47 -5.46 -12.74
CA GLY A 75 -9.64 -4.65 -12.44
C GLY A 75 -10.48 -5.11 -11.25
N TYR A 76 -9.90 -5.70 -10.21
CA TYR A 76 -10.68 -6.11 -9.03
C TYR A 76 -10.94 -4.93 -8.08
N GLY A 77 -12.22 -4.62 -7.87
CA GLY A 77 -12.67 -3.54 -6.98
C GLY A 77 -12.52 -2.14 -7.58
N LEU A 78 -12.77 -1.11 -6.78
CA LEU A 78 -12.52 0.29 -7.10
C LEU A 78 -11.63 0.87 -6.00
N VAL A 79 -10.33 0.98 -6.28
CA VAL A 79 -9.29 1.18 -5.26
C VAL A 79 -8.27 2.23 -5.71
N THR A 80 -7.47 2.73 -4.77
CA THR A 80 -6.46 3.79 -4.98
C THR A 80 -5.10 3.20 -5.44
N ASN A 81 -5.11 1.99 -5.98
CA ASN A 81 -3.96 1.36 -6.62
C ASN A 81 -4.41 0.49 -7.81
N SER A 82 -3.46 0.03 -8.61
CA SER A 82 -3.71 -1.01 -9.59
C SER A 82 -2.50 -1.92 -9.69
N ALA A 83 -2.75 -3.22 -9.74
CA ALA A 83 -1.77 -4.25 -10.02
C ALA A 83 -1.76 -4.54 -11.52
N LEU A 84 -0.57 -4.57 -12.12
CA LEU A 84 -0.34 -4.80 -13.54
C LEU A 84 0.66 -5.94 -13.72
N TYR A 85 0.43 -6.76 -14.75
CA TYR A 85 1.40 -7.73 -15.23
C TYR A 85 1.91 -7.31 -16.60
N THR A 86 3.23 -7.39 -16.78
CA THR A 86 3.94 -6.99 -17.99
C THR A 86 5.38 -7.46 -17.91
N ASP A 87 5.99 -7.77 -19.06
CA ASP A 87 7.43 -8.03 -19.13
C ASP A 87 8.27 -6.74 -19.02
N GLU A 88 7.61 -5.56 -19.01
CA GLU A 88 8.26 -4.26 -19.24
C GLU A 88 7.86 -3.20 -18.19
N PRO A 89 7.97 -3.51 -16.90
CA PRO A 89 7.41 -2.67 -15.84
C PRO A 89 8.00 -1.26 -15.81
N ASP A 90 9.27 -1.07 -16.18
CA ASP A 90 9.89 0.26 -16.24
C ASP A 90 9.29 1.15 -17.35
N GLU A 91 9.00 0.60 -18.53
CA GLU A 91 8.40 1.35 -19.63
C GLU A 91 6.96 1.75 -19.30
N VAL A 92 6.18 0.81 -18.79
CA VAL A 92 4.80 1.06 -18.35
C VAL A 92 4.77 2.07 -17.20
N ALA A 93 5.66 1.94 -16.22
CA ALA A 93 5.78 2.90 -15.11
C ALA A 93 6.11 4.32 -15.60
N LYS A 94 7.07 4.47 -16.53
CA LYS A 94 7.44 5.77 -17.11
C LYS A 94 6.26 6.41 -17.85
N ALA A 95 5.54 5.63 -18.65
CA ALA A 95 4.40 6.13 -19.40
C ALA A 95 3.25 6.58 -18.50
N LEU A 96 2.98 5.83 -17.43
CA LEU A 96 1.91 6.17 -16.48
C LEU A 96 2.28 7.38 -15.63
N VAL A 97 3.40 7.31 -14.91
CA VAL A 97 3.81 8.34 -13.94
C VAL A 97 4.26 9.63 -14.64
N GLY A 98 4.83 9.53 -15.84
CA GLY A 98 5.32 10.69 -16.58
C GLY A 98 4.23 11.53 -17.25
N TYR A 99 3.10 10.92 -17.61
CA TYR A 99 2.06 11.56 -18.43
C TYR A 99 0.75 11.86 -17.67
N TYR A 100 0.39 11.05 -16.68
CA TYR A 100 -0.93 11.14 -16.04
C TYR A 100 -0.82 11.65 -14.60
N ASP A 101 -1.34 12.86 -14.37
CA ASP A 101 -1.41 13.49 -13.05
C ASP A 101 -2.10 12.64 -11.95
N PRO A 102 -3.14 11.82 -12.23
CA PRO A 102 -3.75 10.94 -11.23
C PRO A 102 -2.83 9.88 -10.64
N ILE A 103 -1.72 9.52 -11.31
CA ILE A 103 -0.78 8.52 -10.85
C ILE A 103 0.22 9.18 -9.90
N ASP A 104 0.29 8.70 -8.66
CA ASP A 104 1.20 9.23 -7.64
C ASP A 104 2.59 8.61 -7.75
N MET A 105 2.65 7.28 -7.81
CA MET A 105 3.90 6.54 -7.96
C MET A 105 3.69 5.17 -8.59
N ALA A 106 4.77 4.64 -9.14
CA ALA A 106 4.90 3.27 -9.62
C ALA A 106 5.95 2.53 -8.79
N VAL A 107 5.65 1.26 -8.46
CA VAL A 107 6.51 0.37 -7.68
C VAL A 107 6.62 -0.96 -8.43
N TYR A 108 7.85 -1.41 -8.69
CA TYR A 108 8.09 -2.64 -9.46
C TYR A 108 9.45 -3.27 -9.12
N PRO A 109 9.61 -4.60 -9.23
CA PRO A 109 10.90 -5.25 -9.06
C PRO A 109 11.79 -5.02 -10.29
N LEU A 110 13.09 -4.88 -10.06
CA LEU A 110 14.13 -4.85 -11.08
C LEU A 110 15.34 -5.64 -10.59
N ARG A 111 16.13 -6.17 -11.52
CA ARG A 111 17.47 -6.69 -11.22
C ARG A 111 18.52 -5.64 -11.62
N VAL A 112 19.31 -5.19 -10.65
CA VAL A 112 20.44 -4.28 -10.85
C VAL A 112 21.66 -4.99 -10.30
N ASP A 113 22.71 -5.18 -11.11
CA ASP A 113 23.94 -5.87 -10.72
C ASP A 113 23.71 -7.25 -10.09
N ASN A 114 22.80 -8.04 -10.69
CA ASN A 114 22.32 -9.34 -10.19
C ASN A 114 21.59 -9.31 -8.83
N GLN A 115 21.43 -8.15 -8.20
CA GLN A 115 20.66 -7.97 -6.98
C GLN A 115 19.21 -7.60 -7.29
N ARG A 116 18.29 -8.15 -6.50
CA ARG A 116 16.86 -7.78 -6.59
C ARG A 116 16.67 -6.46 -5.87
N LYS A 117 16.12 -5.48 -6.57
CA LYS A 117 15.71 -4.18 -6.02
C LYS A 117 14.24 -3.95 -6.33
N ILE A 118 13.54 -3.27 -5.45
CA ILE A 118 12.23 -2.70 -5.73
C ILE A 118 12.44 -1.24 -6.11
N VAL A 119 12.01 -0.87 -7.31
CA VAL A 119 12.04 0.49 -7.80
C VAL A 119 10.80 1.22 -7.32
N ILE A 120 10.99 2.45 -6.84
CA ILE A 120 9.91 3.38 -6.52
C ILE A 120 10.13 4.61 -7.39
N ARG A 121 9.15 4.91 -8.24
CA ARG A 121 9.21 5.98 -9.23
C ARG A 121 8.03 6.93 -9.05
N THR A 122 8.33 8.21 -8.88
CA THR A 122 7.40 9.32 -9.11
C THR A 122 7.80 10.04 -10.39
N ARG A 123 7.09 11.11 -10.74
CA ARG A 123 7.38 11.89 -11.95
C ARG A 123 8.76 12.53 -11.86
N GLU A 124 9.10 13.04 -10.68
CA GLU A 124 10.34 13.76 -10.41
C GLU A 124 11.43 12.87 -9.79
N ALA A 125 11.04 11.82 -9.06
CA ALA A 125 11.96 11.08 -8.20
C ALA A 125 12.01 9.56 -8.47
N LEU A 126 13.12 8.95 -8.06
CA LEU A 126 13.44 7.54 -8.25
C LEU A 126 14.27 7.06 -7.05
N ALA A 127 13.87 5.94 -6.46
CA ALA A 127 14.65 5.26 -5.43
C ALA A 127 14.59 3.74 -5.58
N TYR A 128 15.55 3.07 -4.95
CA TYR A 128 15.58 1.63 -4.83
C TYR A 128 15.43 1.19 -3.38
N VAL A 129 14.73 0.08 -3.18
CA VAL A 129 14.63 -0.63 -1.91
C VAL A 129 15.20 -2.04 -2.09
N SER A 130 16.04 -2.48 -1.14
CA SER A 130 16.46 -3.87 -1.05
C SER A 130 16.36 -4.37 0.38
N CYS A 131 16.22 -5.69 0.54
CA CYS A 131 16.25 -6.34 1.85
C CYS A 131 17.62 -6.98 2.07
N ALA A 132 18.17 -6.81 3.28
CA ALA A 132 19.44 -7.39 3.69
C ALA A 132 19.33 -7.83 5.15
N GLY A 133 19.48 -9.13 5.41
CA GLY A 133 19.33 -9.69 6.75
C GLY A 133 17.93 -9.45 7.32
N ASN A 134 17.87 -8.75 8.45
CA ASN A 134 16.64 -8.35 9.14
C ASN A 134 16.22 -6.90 8.86
N GLY A 135 16.82 -6.23 7.88
CA GLY A 135 16.58 -4.81 7.60
C GLY A 135 16.47 -4.49 6.12
N TYR A 136 16.44 -3.20 5.81
CA TYR A 136 16.26 -2.69 4.45
C TYR A 136 17.31 -1.65 4.09
N ARG A 137 17.65 -1.56 2.81
CA ARG A 137 18.40 -0.43 2.26
C ARG A 137 17.48 0.42 1.41
N TYR A 138 17.66 1.73 1.51
CA TYR A 138 16.99 2.72 0.71
C TYR A 138 18.03 3.56 -0.05
N GLU A 139 17.94 3.57 -1.37
CA GLU A 139 18.89 4.27 -2.24
C GLU A 139 18.15 5.27 -3.12
N ALA A 140 18.11 6.53 -2.70
CA ALA A 140 17.56 7.62 -3.48
C ALA A 140 18.47 7.93 -4.68
N GLN A 141 18.01 7.63 -5.90
CA GLN A 141 18.79 7.82 -7.13
C GLN A 141 18.60 9.22 -7.73
N ARG A 142 17.37 9.73 -7.64
CA ARG A 142 17.00 11.08 -8.08
C ARG A 142 15.86 11.57 -7.19
N GLY A 143 16.02 12.71 -6.53
CA GLY A 143 15.04 13.14 -5.52
C GLY A 143 14.81 12.10 -4.43
N ASP A 144 13.71 12.18 -3.71
CA ASP A 144 13.34 11.25 -2.64
C ASP A 144 11.84 10.94 -2.73
N PRO A 145 11.43 9.90 -3.49
CA PRO A 145 10.01 9.63 -3.75
C PRO A 145 9.22 9.22 -2.49
N LEU A 146 9.91 8.84 -1.41
CA LEU A 146 9.28 8.44 -0.17
C LEU A 146 9.54 9.41 0.99
N GLU A 147 10.21 10.53 0.75
CA GLU A 147 10.55 11.53 1.78
C GLU A 147 11.29 10.93 3.01
N LEU A 148 12.08 9.88 2.80
CA LEU A 148 12.73 9.11 3.89
C LEU A 148 14.13 9.59 4.26
N MET A 149 14.79 10.39 3.42
CA MET A 149 16.18 10.78 3.65
C MET A 149 16.40 11.45 5.02
N PRO A 150 15.56 12.38 5.51
CA PRO A 150 15.73 12.97 6.84
C PRO A 150 15.66 11.93 7.96
N ILE A 151 14.69 11.01 7.90
CA ILE A 151 14.50 9.94 8.88
C ILE A 151 15.70 8.98 8.88
N ILE A 152 16.23 8.65 7.71
CA ILE A 152 17.39 7.77 7.59
C ILE A 152 18.64 8.40 8.20
N GLU A 153 18.85 9.70 8.02
CA GLU A 153 19.97 10.42 8.66
C GLU A 153 19.83 10.46 10.19
N GLU A 154 18.61 10.65 10.72
CA GLU A 154 18.33 10.55 12.17
C GLU A 154 18.63 9.14 12.71
N LEU A 155 18.16 8.10 12.01
CA LEU A 155 18.42 6.70 12.36
C LEU A 155 19.92 6.38 12.31
N LYS A 156 20.64 6.91 11.33
CA LYS A 156 22.08 6.75 11.21
C LYS A 156 22.82 7.41 12.37
N ALA A 157 22.44 8.64 12.75
CA ALA A 157 23.00 9.32 13.91
C ALA A 157 22.73 8.55 15.22
N ALA A 158 21.61 7.83 15.31
CA ALA A 158 21.25 6.96 16.42
C ALA A 158 21.89 5.56 16.38
N GLY A 159 22.76 5.27 15.40
CA GLY A 159 23.39 3.95 15.24
C GLY A 159 22.41 2.85 14.82
N LYS A 160 21.30 3.20 14.18
CA LYS A 160 20.26 2.28 13.64
C LYS A 160 20.42 2.00 12.15
N VAL A 161 21.54 2.43 11.57
CA VAL A 161 21.97 2.11 10.21
C VAL A 161 23.39 1.54 10.29
N ASP A 162 23.62 0.36 9.72
CA ASP A 162 24.92 -0.28 9.73
C ASP A 162 25.91 0.35 8.72
N ALA A 163 27.15 -0.15 8.71
CA ALA A 163 28.22 0.37 7.85
C ALA A 163 27.91 0.16 6.36
N GLU A 164 27.10 -0.84 6.03
CA GLU A 164 26.68 -1.17 4.68
C GLU A 164 25.36 -0.48 4.28
N GLY A 165 24.81 0.38 5.13
CA GLY A 165 23.60 1.16 4.88
C GLY A 165 22.28 0.41 5.12
N VAL A 166 22.31 -0.73 5.81
CA VAL A 166 21.09 -1.45 6.23
C VAL A 166 20.48 -0.73 7.42
N ILE A 167 19.23 -0.33 7.26
CA ILE A 167 18.40 0.30 8.29
C ILE A 167 17.75 -0.81 9.11
N ASP A 168 17.87 -0.73 10.43
CA ASP A 168 17.18 -1.63 11.36
C ASP A 168 15.65 -1.55 11.15
N ASP A 169 15.03 -2.71 10.91
CA ASP A 169 13.62 -2.79 10.52
C ASP A 169 12.67 -2.24 11.59
N ARG A 170 12.89 -2.56 12.86
CA ARG A 170 12.02 -2.10 13.94
C ARG A 170 12.21 -0.61 14.20
N ALA A 171 13.44 -0.12 14.20
CA ALA A 171 13.72 1.31 14.35
C ALA A 171 13.11 2.13 13.21
N PHE A 172 13.15 1.62 11.97
CA PHE A 172 12.49 2.26 10.83
C PHE A 172 10.96 2.26 10.98
N PHE A 173 10.37 1.15 11.40
CA PHE A 173 8.94 1.08 11.68
C PHE A 173 8.53 2.14 12.71
N ASP A 174 9.20 2.17 13.86
CA ASP A 174 8.88 3.09 14.96
C ASP A 174 9.06 4.56 14.52
N ALA A 175 10.11 4.87 13.76
CA ALA A 175 10.36 6.23 13.25
C ALA A 175 9.37 6.68 12.16
N THR A 176 8.66 5.75 11.50
CA THR A 176 7.77 6.07 10.38
C THR A 176 6.28 5.92 10.67
N VAL A 177 5.87 5.55 11.89
CA VAL A 177 4.44 5.38 12.26
C VAL A 177 3.58 6.58 11.86
N ASP A 178 4.07 7.79 12.11
CA ASP A 178 3.37 9.04 11.80
C ASP A 178 3.82 9.69 10.48
N HIS A 179 4.74 9.05 9.76
CA HIS A 179 5.24 9.56 8.49
C HIS A 179 4.15 9.50 7.39
N ARG A 180 4.32 10.30 6.33
CA ARG A 180 3.41 10.30 5.17
C ARG A 180 3.28 8.91 4.55
N TYR A 181 4.35 8.13 4.57
CA TYR A 181 4.43 6.76 4.09
C TYR A 181 4.89 5.83 5.23
N PRO A 182 3.97 5.36 6.09
CA PRO A 182 4.34 4.51 7.23
C PRO A 182 4.87 3.16 6.77
N ASP A 183 5.96 2.70 7.39
CA ASP A 183 6.58 1.40 7.19
C ASP A 183 6.82 1.06 5.70
N ALA A 184 7.15 2.09 4.91
CA ALA A 184 7.10 2.00 3.46
C ALA A 184 8.04 0.91 2.90
N LEU A 185 9.26 0.76 3.45
CA LEU A 185 10.26 -0.20 2.97
C LEU A 185 9.77 -1.65 3.08
N ALA A 186 9.26 -2.04 4.25
CA ALA A 186 8.73 -3.38 4.46
C ALA A 186 7.50 -3.62 3.58
N ARG A 187 6.61 -2.63 3.46
CA ARG A 187 5.38 -2.74 2.66
C ARG A 187 5.66 -2.89 1.18
N VAL A 188 6.55 -2.07 0.59
CA VAL A 188 6.89 -2.22 -0.83
C VAL A 188 7.62 -3.53 -1.10
N TRP A 189 8.50 -3.97 -0.18
CA TRP A 189 9.22 -5.22 -0.33
C TRP A 189 8.25 -6.42 -0.33
N ARG A 190 7.35 -6.47 0.66
CA ARG A 190 6.39 -7.58 0.83
C ARG A 190 5.38 -7.69 -0.31
N THR A 191 5.00 -6.57 -0.94
CA THR A 191 4.12 -6.58 -2.13
C THR A 191 4.61 -7.55 -3.21
N PHE A 192 5.93 -7.65 -3.40
CA PHE A 192 6.56 -8.54 -4.38
C PHE A 192 7.16 -9.81 -3.75
N HIS A 193 7.10 -9.94 -2.42
CA HIS A 193 7.71 -11.04 -1.67
C HIS A 193 6.78 -11.55 -0.57
N GLY A 194 6.11 -12.68 -0.83
CA GLY A 194 5.40 -13.45 0.20
C GLY A 194 3.96 -13.01 0.50
N MET A 195 3.44 -11.95 -0.12
CA MET A 195 2.03 -11.54 0.03
C MET A 195 1.08 -12.26 -0.92
N ALA A 196 1.54 -12.63 -2.12
CA ALA A 196 0.76 -13.33 -3.13
C ALA A 196 1.57 -14.46 -3.77
N GLN A 197 0.89 -15.52 -4.20
CA GLN A 197 1.54 -16.62 -4.93
C GLN A 197 2.13 -16.13 -6.27
N TYR A 198 1.40 -15.23 -6.93
CA TYR A 198 1.82 -14.57 -8.16
C TYR A 198 1.81 -13.06 -7.90
N PRO A 199 2.93 -12.48 -7.45
CA PRO A 199 3.00 -11.03 -7.28
C PRO A 199 2.88 -10.33 -8.64
N PRO A 200 2.32 -9.12 -8.69
CA PRO A 200 2.30 -8.33 -9.92
C PRO A 200 3.71 -7.90 -10.33
N ASP A 201 3.89 -7.60 -11.62
CA ASP A 201 5.15 -7.06 -12.14
C ASP A 201 5.26 -5.55 -11.89
N LEU A 202 4.13 -4.87 -11.71
CA LEU A 202 4.05 -3.44 -11.44
C LEU A 202 2.82 -3.14 -10.58
N VAL A 203 3.00 -2.31 -9.56
CA VAL A 203 1.89 -1.69 -8.83
C VAL A 203 1.99 -0.19 -9.01
N VAL A 204 0.88 0.45 -9.38
CA VAL A 204 0.77 1.91 -9.38
C VAL A 204 -0.19 2.34 -8.29
N THR A 205 0.16 3.40 -7.56
CA THR A 205 -0.76 4.05 -6.63
C THR A 205 -1.29 5.33 -7.25
N LEU A 206 -2.55 5.61 -6.98
CA LEU A 206 -3.20 6.84 -7.42
C LEU A 206 -3.13 7.87 -6.28
N ARG A 207 -3.24 9.14 -6.66
CA ARG A 207 -3.41 10.23 -5.70
C ARG A 207 -4.76 10.09 -5.00
N ASP A 208 -4.86 10.66 -3.81
CA ASP A 208 -6.12 10.74 -3.09
C ASP A 208 -7.18 11.47 -3.92
N GLY A 209 -8.41 10.93 -3.91
CA GLY A 209 -9.49 11.42 -4.77
C GLY A 209 -9.48 10.81 -6.18
N TRP A 210 -8.58 9.89 -6.50
CA TRP A 210 -8.62 9.08 -7.72
C TRP A 210 -8.72 7.59 -7.41
N PHE A 211 -9.34 6.83 -8.32
CA PHE A 211 -9.41 5.38 -8.22
C PHE A 211 -9.38 4.71 -9.59
N ALA A 212 -8.88 3.48 -9.62
CA ALA A 212 -8.90 2.61 -10.79
C ALA A 212 -9.63 1.31 -10.45
N GLY A 213 -9.95 0.54 -11.49
CA GLY A 213 -10.68 -0.73 -11.35
C GLY A 213 -11.55 -1.05 -12.55
N ASP A 214 -12.52 -1.93 -12.36
CA ASP A 214 -13.47 -2.30 -13.41
C ASP A 214 -14.30 -1.10 -13.90
N VAL A 215 -14.26 -0.84 -15.21
CA VAL A 215 -14.93 0.31 -15.85
C VAL A 215 -16.45 0.21 -15.71
N GLY A 216 -17.01 -1.00 -15.84
CA GLY A 216 -18.46 -1.21 -15.73
C GLY A 216 -18.96 -0.90 -14.32
N PHE A 217 -18.25 -1.42 -13.32
CA PHE A 217 -18.55 -1.20 -11.91
C PHE A 217 -18.37 0.27 -11.54
N ALA A 218 -17.28 0.92 -11.97
CA ALA A 218 -17.03 2.34 -11.74
C ALA A 218 -18.16 3.24 -12.24
N ARG A 219 -18.79 2.91 -13.37
CA ARG A 219 -19.93 3.66 -13.92
C ARG A 219 -21.23 3.44 -13.14
N SER A 220 -21.36 2.33 -12.42
CA SER A 220 -22.58 1.95 -11.71
C SER A 220 -22.67 2.51 -10.29
N ILE A 221 -21.55 3.00 -9.73
CA ILE A 221 -21.51 3.47 -8.34
C ILE A 221 -20.78 4.79 -8.19
N LYS A 222 -21.32 5.65 -7.31
CA LYS A 222 -20.62 6.83 -6.84
C LYS A 222 -19.68 6.44 -5.70
N VAL A 223 -18.38 6.47 -5.95
CA VAL A 223 -17.35 6.07 -4.99
C VAL A 223 -17.07 7.20 -4.01
N LYS A 224 -17.55 7.04 -2.77
CA LYS A 224 -17.37 7.98 -1.67
C LYS A 224 -16.12 7.74 -0.82
N SER A 225 -15.41 6.65 -1.09
CA SER A 225 -14.22 6.26 -0.33
C SER A 225 -13.43 5.16 -1.06
N THR A 226 -12.11 5.12 -0.91
CA THR A 226 -11.22 4.08 -1.47
C THR A 226 -10.06 3.76 -0.51
N HIS A 227 -9.22 2.78 -0.86
CA HIS A 227 -8.05 2.39 -0.08
C HIS A 227 -6.92 1.91 -0.99
N GLY A 228 -5.75 1.67 -0.40
CA GLY A 228 -4.69 0.88 -1.03
C GLY A 228 -3.52 1.67 -1.61
N SER A 229 -3.51 2.99 -1.50
CA SER A 229 -2.29 3.78 -1.74
C SER A 229 -1.27 3.58 -0.60
N LEU A 230 -0.02 3.95 -0.84
CA LEU A 230 1.08 3.80 0.13
C LEU A 230 0.99 4.82 1.29
N ASN A 231 0.30 5.93 1.09
CA ASN A 231 0.23 7.02 2.06
C ASN A 231 -0.51 6.63 3.36
N ARG A 232 -0.31 7.42 4.41
CA ARG A 232 -0.81 7.15 5.77
C ARG A 232 -2.32 6.91 5.84
N ILE A 233 -3.13 7.76 5.19
CA ILE A 233 -4.61 7.66 5.25
C ILE A 233 -5.13 6.37 4.60
N ASN A 234 -4.44 5.85 3.58
CA ASN A 234 -4.79 4.59 2.94
C ASN A 234 -4.16 3.35 3.64
N THR A 235 -3.28 3.57 4.61
CA THR A 235 -2.48 2.52 5.28
C THR A 235 -3.03 2.18 6.65
N LEU A 236 -3.22 3.19 7.49
CA LEU A 236 -3.51 2.97 8.90
C LEU A 236 -4.92 2.46 9.09
N THR A 237 -5.02 1.47 9.98
CA THR A 237 -6.25 0.83 10.37
C THR A 237 -6.30 0.71 11.88
N PHE A 238 -7.30 0.02 12.42
CA PHE A 238 -7.47 -0.10 13.86
C PHE A 238 -7.36 -1.54 14.34
N MET A 239 -6.94 -1.66 15.58
CA MET A 239 -7.11 -2.83 16.40
C MET A 239 -7.67 -2.40 17.76
N MET A 240 -8.68 -3.12 18.24
CA MET A 240 -9.28 -2.88 19.54
C MET A 240 -9.44 -4.22 20.25
N THR A 241 -9.12 -4.28 21.54
CA THR A 241 -9.25 -5.51 22.33
C THR A 241 -9.75 -5.23 23.74
N THR A 242 -10.46 -6.19 24.32
CA THR A 242 -10.80 -6.19 25.74
C THR A 242 -9.80 -6.98 26.59
N ILE A 243 -8.74 -7.53 26.01
CA ILE A 243 -7.75 -8.37 26.72
C ILE A 243 -6.83 -7.52 27.61
N GLY A 244 -6.26 -6.44 27.05
CA GLY A 244 -5.31 -5.57 27.72
C GLY A 244 -4.87 -4.40 26.84
N PRO A 245 -3.93 -3.56 27.33
CA PRO A 245 -3.36 -2.48 26.53
C PRO A 245 -2.58 -3.03 25.34
N LEU A 246 -2.66 -2.33 24.21
CA LEU A 246 -1.89 -2.63 22.99
C LEU A 246 -0.74 -1.62 22.83
N PRO A 247 0.35 -2.00 22.15
CA PRO A 247 1.34 -1.04 21.67
C PRO A 247 0.70 0.07 20.81
N PRO A 248 1.30 1.27 20.77
CA PRO A 248 0.75 2.40 20.01
C PRO A 248 0.69 2.16 18.50
N ALA A 249 1.56 1.30 17.97
CA ALA A 249 1.56 0.86 16.58
C ALA A 249 2.07 -0.58 16.47
N MET A 250 1.47 -1.33 15.55
CA MET A 250 1.82 -2.71 15.26
C MET A 250 1.69 -3.01 13.78
N ARG A 251 2.44 -4.00 13.30
CA ARG A 251 2.19 -4.63 12.01
C ARG A 251 1.13 -5.72 12.15
N ILE A 252 0.43 -6.01 11.05
CA ILE A 252 -0.65 -7.01 11.06
C ILE A 252 -0.20 -8.41 11.51
N ASN A 253 1.06 -8.78 11.24
CA ASN A 253 1.63 -10.06 11.67
C ASN A 253 2.00 -10.11 13.16
N GLU A 254 2.08 -8.96 13.84
CA GLU A 254 2.34 -8.88 15.28
C GLU A 254 1.05 -9.05 16.10
N VAL A 255 -0.12 -8.98 15.45
CA VAL A 255 -1.44 -9.03 16.12
C VAL A 255 -1.59 -10.27 16.99
N LEU A 256 -1.35 -11.47 16.46
CA LEU A 256 -1.57 -12.71 17.22
C LEU A 256 -0.59 -12.86 18.39
N GLU A 257 0.63 -12.37 18.24
CA GLU A 257 1.66 -12.42 19.28
C GLU A 257 1.32 -11.48 20.45
N ASN A 258 0.65 -10.35 20.17
CA ASN A 258 0.23 -9.36 21.16
C ASN A 258 -1.14 -9.63 21.80
N LEU A 259 -1.78 -10.76 21.47
CA LEU A 259 -3.07 -11.18 22.06
C LEU A 259 -2.95 -12.29 23.11
N GLN A 260 -1.71 -12.68 23.45
CA GLN A 260 -1.40 -13.74 24.42
C GLN A 260 -1.44 -13.23 25.86
#